data_AF-A0A3D5ASP5-F1
#
_entry.id   AF-A0A3D5ASP5-F1
#
_cell.length_a   1.000
_cell.length_b   1.000
_cell.length_c   1.000
_cell.angle_alpha   90.00
_cell.angle_beta   90.00
_cell.angle_gamma   90.00
#
_symmetry.space_group_name_H-M   'P 1'
#
loop_
_entity.id
_entity.type
_entity.pdbx_description
1 polymer ?
#
loop_
_entity_poly.entity_id
_entity_poly.type
_entity_poly.pdbx_seq_one_letter_code
_entity_poly.pdbx_strand_id
1 'polypeptide(L)'
;MLRRLVAAWPKRATIRTDMTQVVGPGPYQHDLLDYPADLLPFAGHPDFLAATEEQRRLVNTLAWLAYNERVIAAEEYVANPTFEKLAHGVFPGLDRFEAKEAVQQSHVDEVWHTYMHMLAMQRTREARGLTAEPDTYTQPVTNRRLYARAAQASEQWERDLLYLLWTAVGEISINKFLDLVAGDQTIEQIGRA
;
A
#
# COMPACT_ATOMS: atom_id res chain seq x y z
N MET A 1 -13.94 -7.95 -21.56
CA MET A 1 -12.85 -7.88 -20.55
C MET A 1 -13.41 -7.85 -19.13
N LEU A 2 -14.21 -6.85 -18.75
CA LEU A 2 -14.72 -6.65 -17.38
C LEU A 2 -15.45 -7.87 -16.79
N ARG A 3 -16.41 -8.46 -17.53
CA ARG A 3 -17.12 -9.69 -17.10
C ARG A 3 -16.19 -10.85 -16.74
N ARG A 4 -15.07 -11.00 -17.45
CA ARG A 4 -14.08 -12.05 -17.17
C ARG A 4 -13.31 -11.76 -15.88
N LEU A 5 -12.96 -10.50 -15.62
CA LEU A 5 -12.28 -10.08 -14.38
C LEU A 5 -13.18 -10.30 -13.16
N VAL A 6 -14.45 -9.91 -13.28
CA VAL A 6 -15.48 -10.09 -12.25
C VAL A 6 -15.69 -11.56 -11.93
N ALA A 7 -15.90 -12.39 -12.95
CA ALA A 7 -16.11 -13.83 -12.76
C ALA A 7 -14.86 -14.55 -12.19
N ALA A 8 -13.66 -14.00 -12.45
CA ALA A 8 -12.41 -14.55 -11.93
C ALA A 8 -12.09 -14.09 -10.50
N TRP A 9 -12.71 -13.02 -10.00
CA TRP A 9 -12.40 -12.44 -8.69
C TRP A 9 -12.41 -13.47 -7.55
N PRO A 10 -13.44 -14.36 -7.42
CA PRO A 10 -13.41 -15.37 -6.38
C PRO A 10 -12.23 -16.33 -6.47
N LYS A 11 -11.52 -16.46 -7.59
CA LYS A 11 -10.35 -17.34 -7.67
C LYS A 11 -9.03 -16.63 -7.42
N ARG A 12 -9.01 -15.29 -7.53
CA ARG A 12 -7.78 -14.47 -7.48
C ARG A 12 -7.68 -13.55 -6.27
N ALA A 13 -8.80 -13.25 -5.61
CA ALA A 13 -8.84 -12.28 -4.51
C ALA A 13 -8.05 -12.80 -3.31
N THR A 14 -7.10 -11.99 -2.83
CA THR A 14 -6.20 -12.31 -1.72
C THR A 14 -6.94 -12.43 -0.39
N ILE A 15 -8.13 -11.80 -0.25
CA ILE A 15 -9.02 -11.99 0.91
C ILE A 15 -9.49 -13.45 1.06
N ARG A 16 -9.39 -14.26 0.01
CA ARG A 16 -9.69 -15.69 0.06
C ARG A 16 -8.49 -16.57 0.40
N THR A 17 -7.30 -15.97 0.53
CA THR A 17 -6.11 -16.66 1.02
C THR A 17 -6.38 -17.17 2.44
N ASP A 18 -5.70 -18.25 2.82
CA ASP A 18 -5.78 -18.78 4.16
C ASP A 18 -5.37 -17.71 5.18
N MET A 19 -6.35 -17.23 5.96
CA MET A 19 -6.17 -16.22 7.00
C MET A 19 -5.03 -16.57 7.97
N THR A 20 -4.77 -17.86 8.17
CA THR A 20 -3.68 -18.32 9.05
C THR A 20 -2.30 -17.97 8.48
N GLN A 21 -2.15 -17.88 7.16
CA GLN A 21 -0.91 -17.45 6.52
C GLN A 21 -0.67 -15.94 6.63
N VAL A 22 -1.76 -15.16 6.70
CA VAL A 22 -1.69 -13.70 6.85
C VAL A 22 -1.45 -13.30 8.31
N VAL A 23 -2.15 -13.95 9.25
CA VAL A 23 -2.07 -13.64 10.69
C VAL A 23 -0.92 -14.38 11.38
N GLY A 24 -0.52 -15.55 10.86
CA GLY A 24 0.58 -16.35 11.42
C GLY A 24 1.56 -16.92 10.39
N PRO A 25 2.29 -16.08 9.62
CA PRO A 25 3.25 -16.51 8.57
C PRO A 25 4.41 -17.43 9.00
N GLY A 26 4.45 -17.95 10.24
CA GLY A 26 5.58 -18.67 10.82
C GLY A 26 6.51 -17.75 11.64
N PRO A 27 7.65 -18.28 12.12
CA PRO A 27 8.60 -17.53 12.96
C PRO A 27 9.25 -16.37 12.18
N TYR A 28 9.60 -15.29 12.89
CA TYR A 28 10.28 -14.13 12.33
C TYR A 28 11.77 -14.44 12.14
N GLN A 29 12.35 -14.18 10.95
CA GLN A 29 13.79 -14.33 10.71
C GLN A 29 14.53 -13.05 11.10
N HIS A 30 15.09 -13.02 12.31
CA HIS A 30 15.71 -11.81 12.86
C HIS A 30 17.04 -11.42 12.18
N ASP A 31 17.69 -12.37 11.51
CA ASP A 31 18.94 -12.18 10.79
C ASP A 31 18.75 -11.44 9.46
N LEU A 32 17.60 -11.64 8.80
CA LEU A 32 17.21 -10.95 7.56
C LEU A 32 16.92 -9.46 7.79
N LEU A 33 16.99 -8.69 6.71
CA LEU A 33 16.56 -7.29 6.66
C LEU A 33 15.04 -7.20 6.49
N ASP A 34 14.42 -6.07 6.84
CA ASP A 34 12.98 -5.87 6.66
C ASP A 34 12.66 -5.17 5.33
N TYR A 35 13.63 -4.46 4.76
CA TYR A 35 13.51 -3.74 3.49
C TYR A 35 14.72 -4.01 2.57
N PRO A 36 14.56 -4.03 1.23
CA PRO A 36 15.69 -4.20 0.33
C PRO A 36 16.72 -3.07 0.49
N ALA A 37 17.98 -3.43 0.75
CA ALA A 37 19.04 -2.44 0.99
C ALA A 37 19.26 -1.52 -0.23
N ASP A 38 19.15 -2.07 -1.44
CA ASP A 38 19.38 -1.34 -2.70
C ASP A 38 18.27 -0.32 -3.01
N LEU A 39 17.12 -0.39 -2.33
CA LEU A 39 16.05 0.59 -2.44
C LEU A 39 16.23 1.77 -1.48
N LEU A 40 17.18 1.71 -0.54
CA LEU A 40 17.56 2.86 0.27
C LEU A 40 18.37 3.81 -0.63
N PRO A 41 17.88 5.04 -0.92
CA PRO A 41 18.54 5.94 -1.86
C PRO A 41 19.92 6.43 -1.38
N PHE A 42 20.23 6.24 -0.11
CA PHE A 42 21.48 6.61 0.55
C PHE A 42 22.29 5.39 1.02
N ALA A 43 22.00 4.17 0.55
CA ALA A 43 22.71 2.95 0.95
C ALA A 43 24.24 3.05 0.78
N GLY A 44 24.70 3.76 -0.25
CA GLY A 44 26.13 4.00 -0.52
C GLY A 44 26.70 5.28 0.10
N HIS A 45 25.93 6.03 0.89
CA HIS A 45 26.38 7.31 1.44
C HIS A 45 27.40 7.09 2.57
N PRO A 46 28.52 7.85 2.63
CA PRO A 46 29.55 7.67 3.66
C PRO A 46 29.00 7.70 5.09
N ASP A 47 28.07 8.62 5.39
CA ASP A 47 27.47 8.72 6.73
C ASP A 47 26.63 7.49 7.10
N PHE A 48 25.97 6.87 6.14
CA PHE A 48 25.21 5.63 6.37
C PHE A 48 26.14 4.43 6.57
N LEU A 49 27.23 4.37 5.81
CA LEU A 49 28.26 3.34 5.95
C LEU A 49 29.04 3.47 7.27
N ALA A 50 29.25 4.71 7.74
CA ALA A 50 29.93 5.00 9.01
C ALA A 50 29.06 4.74 10.25
N ALA A 51 27.74 4.60 10.09
CA ALA A 51 26.81 4.30 11.18
C ALA A 51 27.09 2.91 11.80
N THR A 52 26.52 2.64 12.98
CA THR A 52 26.57 1.30 13.57
C THR A 52 25.66 0.33 12.81
N GLU A 53 25.89 -0.99 12.96
CA GLU A 53 24.98 -2.00 12.38
C GLU A 53 23.55 -1.82 12.91
N GLU A 54 23.41 -1.55 14.21
CA GLU A 54 22.13 -1.29 14.87
C GLU A 54 21.39 -0.10 14.23
N GLN A 55 22.10 1.01 13.99
CA GLN A 55 21.52 2.18 13.32
C GLN A 55 21.07 1.86 11.89
N ARG A 56 21.90 1.14 11.12
CA ARG A 56 21.53 0.73 9.76
C ARG A 56 20.32 -0.20 9.74
N ARG A 57 20.25 -1.16 10.66
CA ARG A 57 19.10 -2.07 10.80
C ARG A 57 17.84 -1.30 11.19
N LEU A 58 17.93 -0.37 12.15
CA LEU A 58 16.80 0.48 12.51
C LEU A 58 16.29 1.29 11.31
N VAL A 59 17.18 1.95 10.57
CA VAL A 59 16.80 2.70 9.36
C VAL A 59 16.15 1.80 8.30
N ASN A 60 16.66 0.57 8.13
CA ASN A 60 16.06 -0.42 7.24
C ASN A 60 14.64 -0.81 7.66
N THR A 61 14.44 -1.11 8.95
CA THR A 61 13.10 -1.39 9.51
C THR A 61 12.15 -0.20 9.34
N LEU A 62 12.61 1.02 9.61
CA LEU A 62 11.81 2.24 9.42
C LEU A 62 11.45 2.46 7.94
N ALA A 63 12.31 2.08 6.99
CA ALA A 63 12.01 2.14 5.57
C ALA A 63 10.89 1.17 5.18
N TRP A 64 10.88 -0.05 5.75
CA TRP A 64 9.77 -0.99 5.59
C TRP A 64 8.46 -0.45 6.15
N LEU A 65 8.48 0.15 7.34
CA LEU A 65 7.27 0.78 7.91
C LEU A 65 6.79 1.94 7.02
N ALA A 66 7.67 2.83 6.59
CA ALA A 66 7.32 3.94 5.70
C ALA A 66 6.78 3.46 4.34
N TYR A 67 7.27 2.33 3.83
CA TYR A 67 6.76 1.69 2.61
C TYR A 67 5.30 1.23 2.80
N ASN A 68 5.00 0.50 3.88
CA ASN A 68 3.65 0.03 4.17
C ASN A 68 2.68 1.19 4.43
N GLU A 69 3.10 2.18 5.22
CA GLU A 69 2.32 3.39 5.50
C GLU A 69 1.97 4.14 4.21
N ARG A 70 2.90 4.18 3.24
CA ARG A 70 2.65 4.77 1.94
C ARG A 70 1.57 4.02 1.15
N VAL A 71 1.54 2.69 1.20
CA VAL A 71 0.50 1.89 0.53
C VAL A 71 -0.84 2.15 1.21
N ILE A 72 -0.91 2.01 2.54
CA ILE A 72 -2.12 2.30 3.34
C ILE A 72 -2.66 3.69 3.02
N ALA A 73 -1.80 4.71 2.98
CA ALA A 73 -2.24 6.07 2.70
C ALA A 73 -2.75 6.25 1.24
N ALA A 74 -2.26 5.48 0.28
CA ALA A 74 -2.81 5.48 -1.08
C ALA A 74 -4.20 4.83 -1.10
N GLU A 75 -4.37 3.71 -0.41
CA GLU A 75 -5.65 3.00 -0.36
C GLU A 75 -6.72 3.78 0.41
N GLU A 76 -6.45 4.16 1.65
CA GLU A 76 -7.43 4.77 2.56
C GLU A 76 -7.85 6.17 2.12
N TYR A 77 -6.90 7.00 1.66
CA TYR A 77 -7.16 8.41 1.40
C TYR A 77 -7.39 8.72 -0.08
N VAL A 78 -7.16 7.77 -0.99
CA VAL A 78 -7.28 8.01 -2.44
C VAL A 78 -8.13 6.95 -3.13
N ALA A 79 -7.77 5.66 -3.06
CA ALA A 79 -8.46 4.60 -3.77
C ALA A 79 -9.87 4.34 -3.22
N ASN A 80 -10.00 4.02 -1.93
CA ASN A 80 -11.28 3.69 -1.29
C ASN A 80 -12.33 4.80 -1.42
N PRO A 81 -12.03 6.10 -1.14
CA PRO A 81 -12.99 7.18 -1.34
C PRO A 81 -13.43 7.34 -2.79
N THR A 82 -12.55 7.02 -3.75
CA THR A 82 -12.87 7.06 -5.18
C THR A 82 -13.77 5.88 -5.57
N PHE A 83 -13.47 4.67 -5.10
CA PHE A 83 -14.32 3.50 -5.32
C PHE A 83 -15.72 3.66 -4.72
N GLU A 84 -15.83 4.28 -3.54
CA GLU A 84 -17.12 4.63 -2.95
C GLU A 84 -17.93 5.58 -3.87
N LYS A 85 -17.30 6.64 -4.38
CA LYS A 85 -17.94 7.58 -5.32
C LYS A 85 -18.36 6.92 -6.63
N LEU A 86 -17.53 6.01 -7.15
CA LEU A 86 -17.84 5.22 -8.35
C LEU A 86 -19.07 4.32 -8.10
N ALA A 87 -19.15 3.66 -6.94
CA ALA A 87 -20.27 2.82 -6.56
C ALA A 87 -21.59 3.60 -6.40
N HIS A 88 -21.51 4.82 -5.86
CA HIS A 88 -22.65 5.73 -5.68
C HIS A 88 -23.06 6.50 -6.94
N GLY A 89 -22.37 6.30 -8.08
CA GLY A 89 -22.75 6.93 -9.35
C GLY A 89 -22.45 8.43 -9.42
N VAL A 90 -21.46 8.92 -8.66
CA VAL A 90 -20.99 10.32 -8.75
C VAL A 90 -20.43 10.62 -10.15
N PHE A 91 -19.84 9.62 -10.79
CA PHE A 91 -19.33 9.72 -12.16
C PHE A 91 -20.32 9.11 -13.16
N PRO A 92 -20.65 9.80 -14.26
CA PRO A 92 -21.56 9.28 -15.27
C PRO A 92 -20.94 8.09 -16.02
N GLY A 93 -21.78 7.15 -16.47
CA GLY A 93 -21.37 6.04 -17.35
C GLY A 93 -21.11 4.69 -16.66
N LEU A 94 -21.38 4.59 -15.35
CA LEU A 94 -21.19 3.37 -14.53
C LEU A 94 -22.50 2.69 -14.12
N ASP A 95 -23.54 2.78 -14.95
CA ASP A 95 -24.88 2.30 -14.60
C ASP A 95 -25.04 0.78 -14.70
N ARG A 96 -24.13 0.12 -15.43
CA ARG A 96 -24.19 -1.33 -15.66
C ARG A 96 -23.77 -2.09 -14.40
N PHE A 97 -24.53 -3.13 -14.06
CA PHE A 97 -24.28 -3.96 -12.88
C PHE A 97 -22.85 -4.49 -12.86
N GLU A 98 -22.33 -4.99 -13.99
CA GLU A 98 -20.98 -5.58 -14.02
C GLU A 98 -19.87 -4.56 -13.77
N ALA A 99 -20.13 -3.27 -14.01
CA ALA A 99 -19.20 -2.21 -13.67
C ALA A 99 -19.23 -1.89 -12.17
N LYS A 100 -20.42 -1.81 -11.58
CA LYS A 100 -20.58 -1.65 -10.12
C LYS A 100 -20.01 -2.83 -9.35
N GLU A 101 -20.21 -4.04 -9.85
CA GLU A 101 -19.65 -5.26 -9.26
C GLU A 101 -18.12 -5.26 -9.29
N ALA A 102 -17.50 -4.87 -10.42
CA ALA A 102 -16.04 -4.75 -10.51
C ALA A 102 -15.48 -3.69 -9.54
N VAL A 103 -16.14 -2.53 -9.43
CA VAL A 103 -15.77 -1.48 -8.47
C VAL A 103 -15.87 -2.00 -7.04
N GLN A 104 -16.96 -2.69 -6.69
CA GLN A 104 -17.15 -3.20 -5.34
C GLN A 104 -16.14 -4.29 -4.98
N GLN A 105 -15.80 -5.17 -5.92
CA GLN A 105 -14.76 -6.18 -5.73
C GLN A 105 -13.39 -5.53 -5.49
N SER A 106 -13.04 -4.50 -6.27
CA SER A 106 -11.78 -3.78 -6.10
C SER A 106 -11.74 -3.05 -4.75
N HIS A 107 -12.85 -2.44 -4.33
CA HIS A 107 -12.96 -1.81 -3.01
C HIS A 107 -12.76 -2.82 -1.86
N VAL A 108 -13.29 -4.04 -1.99
CA VAL A 108 -13.03 -5.11 -0.99
C VAL A 108 -11.56 -5.50 -0.97
N ASP A 109 -10.92 -5.61 -2.15
CA ASP A 109 -9.49 -5.91 -2.26
C ASP A 109 -8.65 -4.83 -1.56
N GLU A 110 -8.91 -3.54 -1.76
CA GLU A 110 -8.11 -2.46 -1.14
C GLU A 110 -8.28 -2.33 0.37
N VAL A 111 -9.49 -2.56 0.89
CA VAL A 111 -9.71 -2.64 2.35
C VAL A 111 -8.94 -3.84 2.93
N TRP A 112 -8.88 -4.95 2.19
CA TRP A 112 -8.11 -6.12 2.59
C TRP A 112 -6.59 -5.88 2.53
N HIS A 113 -6.09 -5.23 1.48
CA HIS A 113 -4.68 -4.85 1.36
C HIS A 113 -4.25 -3.93 2.51
N THR A 114 -5.07 -2.94 2.85
CA THR A 114 -4.86 -2.06 4.00
C THR A 114 -4.67 -2.86 5.29
N TYR A 115 -5.55 -3.83 5.55
CA TYR A 115 -5.44 -4.72 6.72
C TYR A 115 -4.15 -5.54 6.72
N MET A 116 -3.73 -6.10 5.57
CA MET A 116 -2.49 -6.86 5.46
C MET A 116 -1.25 -6.00 5.75
N HIS A 117 -1.18 -4.78 5.21
CA HIS A 117 -0.09 -3.86 5.49
C HIS A 117 -0.06 -3.44 6.96
N MET A 118 -1.21 -3.20 7.58
CA MET A 118 -1.30 -2.89 9.02
C MET A 118 -0.75 -4.03 9.89
N LEU A 119 -1.14 -5.28 9.61
CA LEU A 119 -0.63 -6.46 10.33
C LEU A 119 0.88 -6.64 10.12
N ALA A 120 1.37 -6.44 8.89
CA ALA A 120 2.79 -6.54 8.57
C ALA A 120 3.62 -5.54 9.39
N MET A 121 3.14 -4.30 9.49
CA MET A 121 3.80 -3.27 10.30
C MET A 121 3.73 -3.62 11.79
N GLN A 122 2.59 -4.06 12.32
CA GLN A 122 2.47 -4.47 13.73
C GLN A 122 3.46 -5.59 14.08
N ARG A 123 3.49 -6.66 13.27
CA ARG A 123 4.38 -7.80 13.49
C ARG A 123 5.86 -7.39 13.45
N THR A 124 6.22 -6.50 12.52
CA THR A 124 7.59 -5.96 12.43
C THR A 124 7.97 -5.23 13.72
N ARG A 125 7.08 -4.38 14.24
CA ARG A 125 7.31 -3.64 15.48
C ARG A 125 7.52 -4.56 16.67
N GLU A 126 6.65 -5.56 16.81
CA GLU A 126 6.72 -6.54 17.90
C GLU A 126 8.03 -7.33 17.84
N ALA A 127 8.41 -7.85 16.66
CA ALA A 127 9.63 -8.64 16.49
C ALA A 127 10.92 -7.82 16.64
N ARG A 128 10.90 -6.54 16.23
CA ARG A 128 12.06 -5.63 16.35
C ARG A 128 12.09 -4.87 17.68
N GLY A 129 11.11 -5.07 18.57
CA GLY A 129 11.04 -4.38 19.86
C GLY A 129 10.90 -2.87 19.74
N LEU A 130 10.25 -2.36 18.69
CA LEU A 130 10.08 -0.93 18.47
C LEU A 130 9.01 -0.38 19.40
N THR A 131 9.42 0.37 20.42
CA THR A 131 8.55 0.95 21.45
C THR A 131 8.25 2.44 21.25
N ALA A 132 8.98 3.10 20.34
CA ALA A 132 8.77 4.49 19.98
C ALA A 132 8.78 4.64 18.45
N GLU A 133 7.77 5.29 17.91
CA GLU A 133 7.68 5.65 16.49
C GLU A 133 8.13 7.08 16.26
N PRO A 134 8.54 7.45 15.04
CA PRO A 134 8.47 8.84 14.62
C PRO A 134 7.01 9.33 14.80
N ASP A 135 6.81 10.46 15.48
CA ASP A 135 5.47 10.99 15.82
C ASP A 135 4.54 11.15 14.61
N THR A 136 5.08 11.23 13.39
CA THR A 136 4.33 11.10 12.14
C THR A 136 5.24 10.66 10.99
N TYR A 137 4.83 9.65 10.23
CA TYR A 137 5.29 9.54 8.85
C TYR A 137 4.71 10.73 8.07
N THR A 138 5.56 11.46 7.36
CA THR A 138 5.05 12.52 6.48
C THR A 138 4.18 11.87 5.41
N GLN A 139 2.98 12.42 5.19
CA GLN A 139 2.07 12.02 4.10
C GLN A 139 2.86 11.81 2.79
N PRO A 140 2.61 10.71 2.05
CA PRO A 140 3.32 10.43 0.81
C PRO A 140 3.29 11.62 -0.15
N VAL A 141 4.37 11.80 -0.92
CA VAL A 141 4.47 12.92 -1.86
C VAL A 141 3.30 12.94 -2.85
N THR A 142 2.81 11.76 -3.26
CA THR A 142 1.64 11.61 -4.15
C THR A 142 0.39 12.22 -3.53
N ASN A 143 0.12 11.93 -2.25
CA ASN A 143 -1.05 12.43 -1.52
C ASN A 143 -0.93 13.93 -1.28
N ARG A 144 0.24 14.40 -0.84
CA ARG A 144 0.49 15.85 -0.68
C ARG A 144 0.26 16.64 -1.97
N ARG A 145 0.67 16.09 -3.11
CA ARG A 145 0.46 16.71 -4.43
C ARG A 145 -1.03 16.71 -4.80
N LEU A 146 -1.74 15.60 -4.57
CA LEU A 146 -3.19 15.53 -4.76
C LEU A 146 -3.91 16.60 -3.92
N TYR A 147 -3.64 16.65 -2.61
CA TYR A 147 -4.31 17.58 -1.70
C TYR A 147 -4.04 19.04 -2.09
N ALA A 148 -2.80 19.36 -2.45
CA ALA A 148 -2.46 20.71 -2.93
C ALA A 148 -3.22 21.09 -4.21
N ARG A 149 -3.46 20.14 -5.13
CA ARG A 149 -4.23 20.37 -6.34
C ARG A 149 -5.73 20.43 -6.07
N ALA A 150 -6.25 19.55 -5.23
CA ALA A 150 -7.66 19.54 -4.84
C ALA A 150 -8.05 20.82 -4.09
N ALA A 151 -7.14 21.40 -3.30
CA ALA A 151 -7.34 22.69 -2.63
C ALA A 151 -7.41 23.89 -3.61
N GLN A 152 -6.89 23.73 -4.83
CA GLN A 152 -6.96 24.76 -5.89
C GLN A 152 -8.20 24.60 -6.79
N ALA A 153 -8.88 23.45 -6.73
CA ALA A 153 -10.09 23.20 -7.50
C ALA A 153 -11.27 23.95 -6.88
N SER A 154 -11.99 24.71 -7.71
CA SER A 154 -13.10 25.55 -7.25
C SER A 154 -14.35 24.70 -7.04
N GLU A 155 -14.56 23.74 -7.94
CA GLU A 155 -15.77 22.94 -7.99
C GLU A 155 -15.58 21.53 -7.42
N GLN A 156 -16.65 20.93 -6.90
CA GLN A 156 -16.59 19.58 -6.35
C GLN A 156 -16.28 18.52 -7.42
N TRP A 157 -16.84 18.67 -8.62
CA TRP A 157 -16.61 17.74 -9.72
C TRP A 157 -15.14 17.74 -10.19
N GLU A 158 -14.45 18.89 -10.10
CA GLU A 158 -13.01 18.98 -10.40
C GLU A 158 -12.20 18.18 -9.38
N ARG A 159 -12.54 18.31 -8.09
CA ARG A 159 -11.91 17.52 -7.01
C ARG A 159 -12.17 16.02 -7.21
N ASP A 160 -13.40 15.65 -7.56
CA ASP A 160 -13.77 14.25 -7.79
C ASP A 160 -12.99 13.66 -8.99
N LEU A 161 -12.83 14.40 -10.09
CA LEU A 161 -12.02 13.97 -11.22
C LEU A 161 -10.53 13.89 -10.88
N LEU A 162 -10.00 14.80 -10.05
CA LEU A 162 -8.60 14.72 -9.61
C LEU A 162 -8.34 13.43 -8.83
N TYR A 163 -9.23 13.08 -7.90
CA TYR A 163 -9.14 11.83 -7.15
C TYR A 163 -9.29 10.61 -8.06
N LEU A 164 -10.25 10.63 -9.00
CA LEU A 164 -10.42 9.56 -9.97
C LEU A 164 -9.16 9.32 -10.81
N LEU A 165 -8.53 10.38 -11.31
CA LEU A 165 -7.29 10.28 -12.07
C LEU A 165 -6.14 9.75 -11.20
N TRP A 166 -6.06 10.18 -9.95
CA TRP A 166 -5.04 9.72 -9.01
C TRP A 166 -5.19 8.22 -8.70
N THR A 167 -6.41 7.77 -8.42
CA THR A 167 -6.73 6.35 -8.24
C THR A 167 -6.40 5.56 -9.49
N ALA A 168 -6.86 5.98 -10.67
CA ALA A 168 -6.58 5.26 -11.91
C ALA A 168 -5.07 5.10 -12.18
N VAL A 169 -4.28 6.16 -11.96
CA VAL A 169 -2.82 6.08 -12.10
C VAL A 169 -2.20 5.19 -11.02
N GLY A 170 -2.70 5.28 -9.77
CA GLY A 170 -2.30 4.42 -8.65
C GLY A 170 -2.51 2.94 -8.97
N GLU A 171 -3.74 2.54 -9.26
CA GLU A 171 -4.15 1.17 -9.61
C GLU A 171 -3.34 0.56 -10.76
N ILE A 172 -3.04 1.37 -11.79
CA ILE A 172 -2.26 0.88 -12.95
C ILE A 172 -0.77 0.75 -12.62
N SER A 173 -0.27 1.56 -11.68
CA SER A 173 1.16 1.66 -11.38
C SER A 173 1.59 0.88 -10.13
N ILE A 174 0.65 0.48 -9.28
CA ILE A 174 0.93 -0.12 -7.96
C ILE A 174 1.72 -1.43 -8.09
N ASN A 175 1.40 -2.27 -9.09
CA ASN A 175 2.12 -3.53 -9.31
C ASN A 175 3.64 -3.31 -9.46
N LYS A 176 4.06 -2.29 -10.21
CA LYS A 176 5.50 -1.97 -10.36
C LYS A 176 6.15 -1.54 -9.05
N PHE A 177 5.38 -0.93 -8.14
CA PHE A 177 5.85 -0.52 -6.83
C PHE A 177 5.96 -1.72 -5.88
N LEU A 178 4.96 -2.60 -5.88
CA LEU A 178 4.97 -3.83 -5.07
C LEU A 178 6.04 -4.82 -5.55
N ASP A 179 6.26 -4.91 -6.87
CA ASP A 179 7.29 -5.76 -7.49
C ASP A 179 8.72 -5.42 -7.00
N LEU A 180 8.95 -4.20 -6.51
CA LEU A 180 10.24 -3.81 -5.93
C LEU A 180 10.62 -4.66 -4.70
N VAL A 181 9.62 -5.18 -3.99
CA VAL A 181 9.80 -5.90 -2.72
C VAL A 181 9.33 -7.36 -2.83
N ALA A 182 8.30 -7.63 -3.63
CA ALA A 182 7.65 -8.93 -3.70
C ALA A 182 8.58 -10.10 -4.10
N GLY A 183 9.59 -9.84 -4.92
CA GLY A 183 10.55 -10.85 -5.40
C GLY A 183 11.81 -11.03 -4.54
N ASP A 184 12.05 -10.15 -3.56
CA ASP A 184 13.32 -10.13 -2.84
C ASP A 184 13.39 -11.22 -1.76
N GLN A 185 14.29 -12.19 -1.94
CA GLN A 185 14.51 -13.30 -1.00
C GLN A 185 15.52 -12.98 0.09
N THR A 186 16.13 -11.79 0.07
CA THR A 186 17.13 -11.33 1.06
C THR A 186 16.51 -10.64 2.26
N ILE A 187 15.19 -10.39 2.21
CA ILE A 187 14.43 -9.74 3.26
C ILE A 187 13.45 -10.70 3.93
N GLU A 188 12.98 -10.31 5.11
CA GLU A 188 11.93 -10.99 5.84
C GLU A 188 10.62 -11.03 5.03
N GLN A 189 9.92 -12.16 5.10
CA GLN A 189 8.85 -12.51 4.17
C GLN A 189 7.45 -12.10 4.63
N ILE A 190 7.34 -11.02 5.41
CA ILE A 190 6.08 -10.63 6.05
C ILE A 190 5.24 -9.77 5.12
N GLY A 191 3.94 -10.08 5.03
CA GLY A 191 2.97 -9.22 4.32
C GLY A 191 3.04 -9.32 2.78
N ARG A 192 3.52 -10.43 2.23
CA ARG A 192 3.37 -10.72 0.81
C ARG A 192 1.90 -11.02 0.51
N ALA A 193 1.24 -10.11 -0.21
CA ALA A 193 -0.06 -10.32 -0.84
C ALA A 193 0.06 -11.21 -2.08
#